data_AF-A0A947SBP4-F1
#
_entry.id   AF-A0A947SBP4-F1
#
_cell.length_a   1.000
_cell.length_b   1.000
_cell.length_c   1.000
_cell.angle_alpha   90.00
_cell.angle_beta   90.00
_cell.angle_gamma   90.00
#
_symmetry.space_group_name_H-M   'P 1'
#
loop_
_entity.id
_entity.type
_entity.pdbx_description
1 polymer ?
#
loop_
_entity_poly.entity_id
_entity_poly.type
_entity_poly.pdbx_seq_one_letter_code
_entity_poly.pdbx_strand_id
1 'polypeptide(L)'
;MGEKHKSANQFDKEIKEREERVKQKVETHFEGSRFGRVIGYIIAALIAGFFLLILNKYMYYATIGDERAVYPFVTGAFFEYLPIASTVLIITIIGYGLLIIYDKFLFRQILQIIMDILTLVSIVALLIIFPFGFDYLAGTIAPWLKAWMLYACLGVGVFGTVAGIVNNSVKIFTQPEEEK
;
A
#
# COMPACT_ATOMS: atom_id res chain seq x y z
N MET A 1 51.16 -37.89 -19.14
CA MET A 1 50.34 -36.69 -19.47
C MET A 1 48.88 -36.75 -18.97
N GLY A 2 48.42 -37.85 -18.34
CA GLY A 2 47.00 -38.01 -17.94
C GLY A 2 46.59 -37.49 -16.56
N GLU A 3 47.53 -37.25 -15.63
CA GLU A 3 47.17 -36.85 -14.25
C GLU A 3 46.79 -35.37 -14.10
N LYS A 4 47.44 -34.46 -14.84
CA LYS A 4 47.08 -33.02 -14.82
C LYS A 4 45.65 -32.78 -15.33
N HIS A 5 45.19 -33.59 -16.28
CA HIS A 5 43.86 -33.45 -16.88
C HIS A 5 42.74 -33.93 -15.95
N LYS A 6 43.05 -34.83 -14.99
CA LYS A 6 42.10 -35.34 -13.99
C LYS A 6 41.95 -34.35 -12.82
N SER A 7 43.05 -33.71 -12.42
CA SER A 7 43.06 -32.70 -11.34
C SER A 7 42.28 -31.43 -11.70
N ALA A 8 42.37 -30.95 -12.94
CA ALA A 8 41.62 -29.77 -13.38
C ALA A 8 40.10 -30.00 -13.36
N ASN A 9 39.68 -31.18 -13.83
CA ASN A 9 38.26 -31.54 -13.94
C ASN A 9 37.59 -31.74 -12.55
N GLN A 10 38.36 -32.20 -11.57
CA GLN A 10 37.90 -32.32 -10.19
C GLN A 10 37.77 -30.95 -9.51
N PHE A 11 38.70 -30.04 -9.78
CA PHE A 11 38.68 -28.68 -9.24
C PHE A 11 37.51 -27.86 -9.78
N ASP A 12 37.24 -27.96 -11.09
CA ASP A 12 36.09 -27.29 -11.72
C ASP A 12 34.76 -27.80 -11.17
N LYS A 13 34.67 -29.10 -10.88
CA LYS A 13 33.48 -29.69 -10.26
C LYS A 13 33.25 -29.17 -8.84
N GLU A 14 34.30 -29.03 -8.03
CA GLU A 14 34.21 -28.48 -6.68
C GLU A 14 33.84 -26.99 -6.67
N ILE A 15 34.32 -26.21 -7.64
CA ILE A 15 33.93 -24.80 -7.79
C ILE A 15 32.46 -24.70 -8.16
N LYS A 16 31.99 -25.49 -9.13
CA LYS A 16 30.59 -25.49 -9.56
C LYS A 16 29.63 -25.89 -8.43
N GLU A 17 29.99 -26.91 -7.65
CA GLU A 17 29.23 -27.31 -6.46
C GLU A 17 29.27 -26.27 -5.32
N ARG A 18 30.33 -25.45 -5.22
CA ARG A 18 30.37 -24.32 -4.29
C ARG A 18 29.52 -23.15 -4.77
N GLU A 19 29.54 -22.84 -6.06
CA GLU A 19 28.72 -21.79 -6.67
C GLU A 19 27.23 -22.12 -6.57
N GLU A 20 26.84 -23.38 -6.84
CA GLU A 20 25.46 -23.84 -6.66
C GLU A 20 25.03 -23.78 -5.20
N ARG A 21 25.89 -24.18 -4.25
CA ARG A 21 25.60 -24.05 -2.81
C ARG A 21 25.48 -22.60 -2.34
N VAL A 22 26.26 -21.68 -2.92
CA VAL A 22 26.17 -20.25 -2.62
C VAL A 22 24.91 -19.65 -3.23
N LYS A 23 24.58 -19.95 -4.50
CA LYS A 23 23.33 -19.55 -5.13
C LYS A 23 22.12 -20.07 -4.36
N GLN A 24 22.13 -21.35 -3.99
CA GLN A 24 21.04 -21.96 -3.24
C GLN A 24 20.91 -21.37 -1.84
N LYS A 25 22.03 -21.05 -1.15
CA LYS A 25 22.00 -20.29 0.11
C LYS A 25 21.47 -18.87 -0.06
N VAL A 26 21.77 -18.22 -1.18
CA VAL A 26 21.28 -16.87 -1.48
C VAL A 26 19.78 -16.93 -1.80
N GLU A 27 19.33 -17.82 -2.69
CA GLU A 27 17.91 -18.02 -3.04
C GLU A 27 17.07 -18.43 -1.83
N THR A 28 17.51 -19.40 -1.03
CA THR A 28 16.78 -19.78 0.20
C THR A 28 16.79 -18.70 1.29
N HIS A 29 17.75 -17.77 1.28
CA HIS A 29 17.74 -16.59 2.15
C HIS A 29 16.84 -15.46 1.60
N PHE A 30 16.58 -15.45 0.29
CA PHE A 30 15.64 -14.53 -0.37
C PHE A 30 14.19 -15.08 -0.44
N GLU A 31 13.96 -16.38 -0.26
CA GLU A 31 12.64 -17.05 -0.32
C GLU A 31 11.82 -17.03 0.99
N GLY A 32 12.19 -16.22 1.97
CA GLY A 32 11.38 -16.08 3.18
C GLY A 32 10.29 -15.04 3.00
N SER A 33 9.02 -15.42 3.17
CA SER A 33 7.79 -14.59 3.38
C SER A 33 7.97 -13.16 3.94
N ARG A 34 9.04 -12.90 4.71
CA ARG A 34 9.52 -11.57 5.12
C ARG A 34 9.81 -10.59 3.97
N PHE A 35 10.55 -10.99 2.93
CA PHE A 35 10.97 -10.05 1.88
C PHE A 35 9.79 -9.50 1.08
N GLY A 36 8.84 -10.37 0.70
CA GLY A 36 7.61 -9.94 0.02
C GLY A 36 6.78 -8.96 0.84
N ARG A 37 6.74 -9.12 2.17
CA ARG A 37 6.02 -8.22 3.08
C ARG A 37 6.69 -6.85 3.20
N VAL A 38 8.01 -6.82 3.35
CA VAL A 38 8.77 -5.56 3.42
C VAL A 38 8.64 -4.77 2.11
N ILE A 39 8.77 -5.45 0.96
CA ILE A 39 8.55 -4.83 -0.35
C ILE A 39 7.12 -4.28 -0.45
N GLY A 40 6.12 -5.05 0.02
CA GLY A 40 4.73 -4.59 0.09
C GLY A 40 4.54 -3.31 0.90
N TYR A 41 5.17 -3.21 2.08
CA TYR A 41 5.11 -2.01 2.91
C TYR A 41 5.82 -0.81 2.27
N ILE A 42 6.95 -1.02 1.61
CA ILE A 42 7.66 0.03 0.86
C ILE A 42 6.78 0.56 -0.27
N ILE A 43 6.19 -0.34 -1.07
CA ILE A 43 5.28 0.05 -2.16
C ILE A 43 4.08 0.82 -1.62
N ALA A 44 3.46 0.34 -0.54
CA ALA A 44 2.31 1.00 0.06
C ALA A 44 2.66 2.39 0.60
N ALA A 45 3.82 2.54 1.25
CA ALA A 45 4.32 3.82 1.72
C ALA A 45 4.63 4.79 0.55
N LEU A 46 5.19 4.30 -0.56
CA LEU A 46 5.44 5.10 -1.77
C LEU A 46 4.13 5.59 -2.40
N ILE A 47 3.13 4.72 -2.51
CA ILE A 47 1.81 5.10 -3.03
C ILE A 47 1.17 6.16 -2.11
N ALA A 48 1.19 5.94 -0.80
CA ALA A 48 0.67 6.91 0.17
C ALA A 48 1.40 8.26 0.09
N GLY A 49 2.73 8.24 -0.05
CA GLY A 49 3.56 9.43 -0.24
C GLY A 49 3.24 10.16 -1.54
N PHE A 50 3.03 9.43 -2.64
CA PHE A 50 2.62 10.00 -3.92
C PHE A 50 1.27 10.72 -3.82
N PHE A 51 0.27 10.11 -3.17
CA PHE A 51 -1.01 10.76 -2.92
C PHE A 51 -0.88 12.00 -2.02
N LEU A 52 -0.04 11.92 -0.97
CA LEU A 52 0.21 13.05 -0.08
C LEU A 52 0.84 14.24 -0.83
N LEU A 53 1.76 13.99 -1.77
CA LEU A 53 2.33 15.03 -2.62
C LEU A 53 1.27 15.69 -3.51
N ILE A 54 0.35 14.90 -4.10
CA ILE A 54 -0.75 15.43 -4.90
C ILE A 54 -1.66 16.33 -4.05
N LEU A 55 -2.06 15.87 -2.87
CA LEU A 55 -2.95 16.63 -1.98
C LEU A 55 -2.28 17.92 -1.46
N ASN A 56 -1.00 17.86 -1.10
CA ASN A 56 -0.25 19.05 -0.67
C ASN A 56 -0.07 20.05 -1.82
N LYS A 57 0.25 19.56 -3.02
CA LYS A 57 0.33 20.40 -4.22
C LYS A 57 -1.02 21.08 -4.47
N TYR A 58 -2.11 20.35 -4.31
CA TYR A 58 -3.45 20.88 -4.45
C TYR A 58 -3.76 22.00 -3.42
N MET A 59 -3.44 21.79 -2.13
CA MET A 59 -3.57 22.82 -1.08
C MET A 59 -2.75 24.08 -1.40
N TYR A 60 -1.53 23.91 -1.92
CA TYR A 60 -0.64 25.01 -2.29
C TYR A 60 -1.24 25.88 -3.40
N TYR A 61 -1.79 25.28 -4.46
CA TYR A 61 -2.43 26.05 -5.54
C TYR A 61 -3.74 26.69 -5.11
N ALA A 62 -4.51 26.03 -4.25
CA ALA A 62 -5.76 26.59 -3.74
C ALA A 62 -5.56 27.81 -2.83
N THR A 63 -4.45 27.88 -2.10
CA THR A 63 -4.15 28.99 -1.18
C THR A 63 -3.55 30.23 -1.87
N ILE A 64 -2.97 30.08 -3.06
CA ILE A 64 -2.30 31.18 -3.80
C ILE A 64 -3.26 31.93 -4.75
N GLY A 65 -4.52 31.49 -4.85
CA GLY A 65 -5.60 32.29 -5.44
C GLY A 65 -5.74 32.21 -6.96
N ASP A 66 -5.17 31.20 -7.62
CA ASP A 66 -5.51 30.92 -9.02
C ASP A 66 -6.75 30.02 -9.07
N GLU A 67 -7.91 30.61 -8.77
CA GLU A 67 -9.23 29.94 -8.75
C GLU A 67 -9.57 29.25 -10.08
N ARG A 68 -8.90 29.64 -11.18
CA ARG A 68 -9.07 29.03 -12.51
C ARG A 68 -8.16 27.82 -12.74
N ALA A 69 -7.08 27.66 -11.98
CA ALA A 69 -6.19 26.50 -12.02
C ALA A 69 -6.64 25.35 -11.11
N VAL A 70 -7.52 25.64 -10.15
CA VAL A 70 -8.18 24.66 -9.30
C VAL A 70 -9.35 24.06 -10.09
N TYR A 71 -9.09 22.97 -10.81
CA TYR A 71 -10.04 22.22 -11.64
C TYR A 71 -11.50 22.21 -11.12
N PRO A 72 -12.52 22.26 -12.01
CA PRO A 72 -13.96 22.28 -11.67
C PRO A 72 -14.50 20.97 -11.05
N PHE A 73 -13.63 20.01 -10.73
CA PHE A 73 -13.99 18.71 -10.16
C PHE A 73 -14.26 18.75 -8.66
N VAL A 74 -13.90 19.85 -7.99
CA VAL A 74 -13.72 19.87 -6.55
C VAL A 74 -14.53 21.00 -5.92
N THR A 75 -15.53 20.64 -5.12
CA THR A 75 -16.38 21.60 -4.41
C THR A 75 -15.62 22.21 -3.22
N GLY A 76 -16.08 23.37 -2.73
CA GLY A 76 -15.51 24.01 -1.53
C GLY A 76 -15.42 23.06 -0.32
N ALA A 77 -16.36 22.12 -0.21
CA ALA A 77 -16.40 21.12 0.86
C ALA A 77 -15.18 20.17 0.83
N PHE A 78 -14.56 19.92 -0.34
CA PHE A 78 -13.35 19.09 -0.41
C PHE A 78 -12.14 19.72 0.30
N PHE A 79 -12.12 21.05 0.46
CA PHE A 79 -11.10 21.72 1.30
C PHE A 79 -11.18 21.30 2.77
N GLU A 80 -12.36 20.89 3.25
CA GLU A 80 -12.52 20.33 4.60
C GLU A 80 -12.00 18.87 4.67
N TYR A 81 -12.06 18.13 3.56
CA TYR A 81 -11.55 16.77 3.46
C TYR A 81 -10.02 16.68 3.37
N LEU A 82 -9.39 17.59 2.63
CA LEU A 82 -7.94 17.61 2.40
C LEU A 82 -7.06 17.47 3.65
N PRO A 83 -7.28 18.20 4.76
CA PRO A 83 -6.48 18.04 5.97
C PRO A 83 -6.70 16.67 6.63
N ILE A 84 -7.92 16.12 6.58
CA ILE A 84 -8.25 14.79 7.11
C ILE A 84 -7.47 13.72 6.32
N ALA A 85 -7.56 13.77 4.99
CA ALA A 85 -6.88 12.84 4.09
C ALA A 85 -5.35 12.90 4.25
N SER A 86 -4.80 14.11 4.34
CA SER A 86 -3.35 14.32 4.53
C SER A 86 -2.88 13.74 5.87
N THR A 87 -3.64 13.95 6.94
CA THR A 87 -3.32 13.41 8.27
C THR A 87 -3.33 11.88 8.27
N VAL A 88 -4.36 11.27 7.67
CA VAL A 88 -4.45 9.81 7.53
C VAL A 88 -3.26 9.26 6.74
N LEU A 89 -2.92 9.89 5.60
CA LEU A 89 -1.78 9.46 4.79
C LEU A 89 -0.44 9.56 5.54
N ILE A 90 -0.21 10.64 6.29
CA ILE A 90 1.01 10.79 7.11
C ILE A 90 1.10 9.67 8.15
N ILE A 91 0.01 9.40 8.88
CA ILE A 91 -0.03 8.34 9.88
C ILE A 91 0.19 6.97 9.23
N THR A 92 -0.38 6.73 8.05
CA THR A 92 -0.20 5.49 7.29
C THR A 92 1.24 5.30 6.82
N ILE A 93 1.92 6.35 6.35
CA ILE A 93 3.35 6.30 5.99
C ILE A 93 4.20 5.94 7.22
N ILE A 94 3.93 6.57 8.36
CA ILE A 94 4.61 6.25 9.62
C ILE A 94 4.33 4.80 10.03
N GLY A 95 3.08 4.35 9.92
CA GLY A 95 2.66 2.98 10.21
C GLY A 95 3.40 1.94 9.38
N TYR A 96 3.53 2.16 8.07
CA TYR A 96 4.34 1.29 7.21
C TYR A 96 5.84 1.36 7.54
N GLY A 97 6.36 2.53 7.91
CA GLY A 97 7.74 2.66 8.41
C GLY A 97 7.98 1.83 9.68
N LEU A 98 7.05 1.88 10.63
CA LEU A 98 7.10 1.08 11.85
C LEU A 98 7.02 -0.43 11.56
N LEU A 99 6.21 -0.85 10.58
CA LEU A 99 6.10 -2.24 10.15
C LEU A 99 7.36 -2.80 9.48
N ILE A 100 8.19 -1.93 8.90
CA ILE A 100 9.49 -2.31 8.34
C ILE A 100 10.51 -2.54 9.46
N ILE A 101 10.47 -1.73 10.53
CA ILE A 101 11.43 -1.80 11.65
C ILE A 101 11.05 -2.89 12.65
N TYR A 102 9.77 -3.01 13.00
CA TYR A 102 9.28 -3.93 14.03
C TYR A 102 8.59 -5.14 13.42
N ASP A 103 9.23 -6.31 13.53
CA ASP A 103 8.70 -7.60 13.02
C ASP A 103 8.00 -8.44 14.10
N LYS A 104 7.40 -7.80 15.11
CA LYS A 104 6.55 -8.53 16.08
C LYS A 104 5.16 -8.76 15.48
N PHE A 105 4.69 -10.01 15.55
CA PHE A 105 3.43 -10.42 14.92
C PHE A 105 2.21 -9.66 15.44
N LEU A 106 2.05 -9.57 16.77
CA LEU A 106 0.95 -8.82 17.39
C LEU A 106 0.98 -7.34 17.04
N PHE A 107 2.16 -6.72 17.10
CA PHE A 107 2.33 -5.31 16.76
C PHE A 107 1.94 -5.05 15.30
N ARG A 108 2.31 -5.96 14.39
CA ARG A 108 1.94 -5.88 12.98
C ARG A 108 0.43 -5.92 12.77
N GLN A 109 -0.26 -6.87 13.39
CA GLN A 109 -1.71 -6.99 13.23
C GLN A 109 -2.45 -5.78 13.78
N ILE A 110 -2.04 -5.29 14.96
CA ILE A 110 -2.64 -4.11 15.57
C ILE A 110 -2.44 -2.89 14.65
N LEU A 111 -1.22 -2.66 14.16
CA LEU A 111 -0.95 -1.54 13.25
C LEU A 111 -1.74 -1.64 11.95
N GLN A 112 -1.86 -2.83 11.36
CA GLN A 112 -2.65 -3.02 10.14
C GLN A 112 -4.12 -2.69 10.38
N ILE A 113 -4.71 -3.15 11.49
CA ILE A 113 -6.09 -2.82 11.85
C ILE A 113 -6.26 -1.30 12.03
N ILE A 114 -5.31 -0.64 12.71
CA ILE A 114 -5.36 0.82 12.90
C ILE A 114 -5.32 1.54 11.55
N MET A 115 -4.41 1.17 10.65
CA MET A 115 -4.31 1.77 9.32
C MET A 115 -5.57 1.51 8.48
N ASP A 116 -6.15 0.32 8.56
CA ASP A 116 -7.39 -0.02 7.86
C ASP A 116 -8.57 0.83 8.37
N ILE A 117 -8.67 1.03 9.69
CA ILE A 117 -9.69 1.91 10.29
C ILE A 117 -9.49 3.36 9.86
N LEU A 118 -8.26 3.89 9.90
CA LEU A 118 -7.97 5.26 9.46
C LEU A 118 -8.31 5.45 7.98
N THR A 119 -8.02 4.45 7.15
CA THR A 119 -8.38 4.45 5.73
C THR A 119 -9.90 4.46 5.56
N LEU A 120 -10.63 3.65 6.35
CA LEU A 120 -12.09 3.63 6.35
C LEU A 120 -12.67 4.99 6.77
N VAL A 121 -12.12 5.63 7.81
CA VAL A 121 -12.53 6.96 8.25
C VAL A 121 -12.32 7.99 7.13
N SER A 122 -11.19 7.93 6.40
CA SER A 122 -10.95 8.78 5.25
C SER A 122 -11.99 8.56 4.14
N ILE A 123 -12.35 7.31 3.86
CA ILE A 123 -13.39 6.97 2.86
C ILE A 123 -14.75 7.50 3.29
N VAL A 124 -15.12 7.35 4.57
CA VAL A 124 -16.39 7.86 5.11
C VAL A 124 -16.43 9.39 5.09
N ALA A 125 -15.34 10.06 5.46
CA ALA A 125 -15.23 11.51 5.39
C ALA A 125 -15.40 12.01 3.95
N LEU A 126 -14.76 11.32 2.99
CA LEU A 126 -14.94 11.62 1.57
C LEU A 126 -16.41 11.40 1.14
N LEU A 127 -17.05 10.32 1.58
CA LEU A 127 -18.45 10.02 1.28
C LEU A 127 -19.44 11.06 1.80
N ILE A 128 -19.18 11.63 2.98
CA ILE A 128 -20.03 12.65 3.60
C ILE A 128 -19.89 13.98 2.85
N ILE A 129 -18.67 14.34 2.48
CA ILE A 129 -18.32 15.64 1.92
C ILE A 129 -18.60 15.72 0.42
N PHE A 130 -18.54 14.59 -0.29
CA PHE A 130 -18.62 14.57 -1.73
C PHE A 130 -20.05 14.27 -2.22
N PRO A 131 -20.78 15.24 -2.81
CA PRO A 131 -21.81 14.87 -3.75
C PRO A 131 -21.09 14.39 -5.01
N PHE A 132 -21.17 13.10 -5.35
CA PHE A 132 -20.72 12.58 -6.65
C PHE A 132 -21.65 13.00 -7.80
N GLY A 133 -22.00 14.29 -7.84
CA GLY A 133 -22.63 14.91 -8.98
C GLY A 133 -21.59 15.05 -10.08
N PHE A 134 -21.41 14.01 -10.90
CA PHE A 134 -20.65 14.08 -12.16
C PHE A 134 -21.38 14.96 -13.19
N ASP A 135 -22.11 15.97 -12.76
CA ASP A 135 -22.94 16.85 -13.58
C ASP A 135 -22.07 17.76 -14.43
N TYR A 136 -20.85 18.06 -14.00
CA TYR A 136 -19.84 18.72 -14.84
C TYR A 136 -19.26 17.81 -15.94
N LEU A 137 -19.52 16.50 -15.89
CA LEU A 137 -19.30 15.55 -16.99
C LEU A 137 -20.60 15.29 -17.77
N ALA A 138 -21.69 16.03 -17.50
CA ALA A 138 -22.94 15.96 -18.25
C ALA A 138 -22.70 16.43 -19.70
N GLY A 139 -22.54 15.46 -20.58
CA GLY A 139 -22.30 15.68 -22.01
C GLY A 139 -21.40 14.61 -22.62
N THR A 140 -20.44 14.06 -21.86
CA THR A 140 -19.40 13.18 -22.42
C THR A 140 -19.50 11.73 -21.92
N ILE A 141 -20.11 11.50 -20.75
CA ILE A 141 -20.11 10.18 -20.11
C ILE A 141 -21.52 9.67 -19.89
N ALA A 142 -21.79 8.44 -20.34
CA ALA A 142 -23.08 7.79 -20.20
C ALA A 142 -23.46 7.63 -18.70
N PRO A 143 -24.74 7.84 -18.32
CA PRO A 143 -25.19 7.76 -16.92
C PRO A 143 -24.82 6.45 -16.21
N TRP A 144 -24.86 5.32 -16.93
CA TRP A 144 -24.48 4.01 -16.38
C TRP A 144 -23.00 3.93 -16.00
N LEU A 145 -22.11 4.61 -16.73
CA LEU A 145 -20.68 4.61 -16.44
C LEU A 145 -20.35 5.48 -15.22
N LYS A 146 -21.07 6.60 -15.04
CA LYS A 146 -20.99 7.43 -13.81
C LYS A 146 -21.36 6.62 -12.57
N ALA A 147 -22.47 5.86 -12.65
CA ALA A 147 -22.88 4.96 -11.59
C ALA A 147 -21.83 3.87 -11.34
N TRP A 148 -21.28 3.27 -12.39
CA TRP A 148 -20.24 2.25 -12.27
C TRP A 148 -18.96 2.76 -11.62
N MET A 149 -18.49 3.96 -11.96
CA MET A 149 -17.31 4.58 -11.34
C MET A 149 -17.52 4.85 -9.85
N LEU A 150 -18.72 5.31 -9.49
CA LEU A 150 -19.12 5.47 -8.10
C LEU A 150 -19.09 4.12 -7.37
N TYR A 151 -19.79 3.11 -7.87
CA TYR A 151 -19.82 1.78 -7.26
C TYR A 151 -18.45 1.11 -7.22
N ALA A 152 -17.57 1.34 -8.20
CA ALA A 152 -16.21 0.83 -8.19
C ALA A 152 -15.37 1.50 -7.09
N CYS A 153 -15.45 2.82 -6.94
CA CYS A 153 -14.77 3.53 -5.85
C CYS A 153 -15.26 3.07 -4.48
N LEU A 154 -16.57 2.96 -4.29
CA LEU A 154 -17.17 2.54 -3.03
C LEU A 154 -16.93 1.07 -2.74
N GLY A 155 -17.16 0.23 -3.74
CA GLY A 155 -17.03 -1.22 -3.65
C GLY A 155 -15.59 -1.60 -3.34
N VAL A 156 -14.61 -1.12 -4.11
CA VAL A 156 -13.21 -1.52 -3.90
C VAL A 156 -12.67 -0.95 -2.59
N GLY A 157 -12.97 0.32 -2.27
CA GLY A 157 -12.48 0.96 -1.06
C GLY A 157 -13.06 0.38 0.23
N VAL A 158 -14.39 0.28 0.32
CA VAL A 158 -15.07 -0.21 1.53
C VAL A 158 -14.94 -1.72 1.66
N PHE A 159 -15.15 -2.48 0.59
CA PHE A 159 -15.08 -3.94 0.66
C PHE A 159 -13.65 -4.41 0.94
N GLY A 160 -12.65 -3.78 0.30
CA GLY A 160 -11.24 -4.10 0.52
C GLY A 160 -10.78 -3.84 1.96
N THR A 161 -11.14 -2.69 2.53
CA THR A 161 -10.80 -2.34 3.92
C THR A 161 -11.50 -3.25 4.92
N VAL A 162 -12.80 -3.51 4.75
CA VAL A 162 -13.56 -4.42 5.64
C VAL A 162 -13.01 -5.84 5.58
N ALA A 163 -12.73 -6.37 4.38
CA ALA A 163 -12.13 -7.69 4.24
C ALA A 163 -10.74 -7.77 4.89
N GLY A 164 -9.94 -6.69 4.79
CA GLY A 164 -8.66 -6.54 5.48
C GLY A 164 -8.78 -6.64 6.99
N ILE A 165 -9.69 -5.86 7.58
CA ILE A 165 -9.98 -5.86 9.02
C ILE A 165 -10.39 -7.25 9.49
N VAL A 166 -11.31 -7.91 8.78
CA VAL A 166 -11.78 -9.25 9.15
C VAL A 166 -10.65 -10.27 9.07
N ASN A 167 -9.88 -10.28 7.99
CA ASN A 167 -8.75 -11.21 7.83
C ASN A 167 -7.69 -11.02 8.93
N ASN A 168 -7.36 -9.77 9.26
CA ASN A 168 -6.39 -9.45 10.30
C ASN A 168 -6.91 -9.82 11.69
N SER A 169 -8.22 -9.63 11.94
CA SER A 169 -8.86 -10.03 13.20
C SER A 169 -8.87 -11.55 13.38
N VAL A 170 -9.25 -12.31 12.34
CA VAL A 170 -9.26 -13.79 12.39
C VAL A 170 -7.88 -14.36 12.69
N LYS A 171 -6.82 -13.75 12.12
CA LYS A 171 -5.44 -14.18 12.37
C LYS A 171 -4.97 -13.93 13.81
N ILE A 172 -5.52 -12.94 14.52
CA ILE A 172 -5.24 -12.74 15.96
C ILE A 172 -5.80 -13.92 16.78
N PHE A 173 -7.00 -14.40 16.44
CA PHE A 173 -7.69 -15.44 17.21
C PHE A 173 -7.24 -16.87 16.91
N THR A 174 -6.66 -17.11 15.74
CA THR A 174 -6.31 -18.47 15.28
C THR A 174 -4.88 -18.90 15.57
N GLN A 175 -4.00 -18.01 16.04
CA GLN A 175 -2.60 -18.38 16.29
C GLN A 175 -2.35 -18.94 17.72
N PRO A 176 -1.57 -20.04 17.82
CA PRO A 176 -1.22 -20.68 19.09
C PRO A 176 -0.36 -19.74 19.95
N GLU A 177 -0.51 -19.84 21.27
CA GLU A 177 0.15 -18.94 22.25
C GLU A 177 1.69 -18.94 22.19
N GLU A 178 2.31 -19.94 21.58
CA GLU A 178 3.78 -20.05 21.51
C GLU A 178 4.45 -19.06 20.53
N GLU A 179 3.69 -18.40 19.64
CA GLU A 179 4.19 -17.35 18.72
C GLU A 179 3.66 -15.92 19.02
N LYS A 180 2.87 -15.73 20.10
CA LYS A 180 2.32 -14.42 20.52
C LYS A 180 3.37 -13.54 21.21
#